data_AF-A0A935LB88-F1
#
_entry.id   AF-A0A935LB88-F1
#
_cell.length_a   1.000
_cell.length_b   1.000
_cell.length_c   1.000
_cell.angle_alpha   90.00
_cell.angle_beta   90.00
_cell.angle_gamma   90.00
#
_symmetry.space_group_name_H-M   'P 1'
#
loop_
_entity.id
_entity.type
_entity.pdbx_description
1 polymer ?
#
loop_
_entity_poly.entity_id
_entity_poly.type
_entity_poly.pdbx_seq_one_letter_code
_entity_poly.pdbx_strand_id
1 'polypeptide(L)'
;MSKRPVFTYQTRPELNPEQAAILDAYADLYGKAERSLFAAIQAGDALNDLKREFLPKFDITARQFNAMRIGLEGKIDAIKERRPELIAEAEKRIRKAEKVVVKLETKAPGSNKLHQKKRRLATLQNRLVALKADEKAGTVRLCFGGKKLFHAQFDLEANGDSSKLTLSFSPTFGPL
;
A
#
# COMPACT_ATOMS: atom_id res chain seq x y z
N MET A 1 -12.88 -44.10 -4.53
CA MET A 1 -12.14 -42.96 -5.11
C MET A 1 -10.65 -43.13 -4.80
N SER A 2 -9.82 -43.35 -5.82
CA SER A 2 -8.38 -43.57 -5.66
C SER A 2 -7.70 -42.31 -5.08
N LYS A 3 -6.91 -42.48 -4.01
CA LYS A 3 -6.09 -41.40 -3.42
C LYS A 3 -5.03 -41.01 -4.45
N ARG A 4 -5.15 -39.82 -5.04
CA ARG A 4 -4.09 -39.26 -5.88
C ARG A 4 -2.85 -39.02 -4.99
N PRO A 5 -1.67 -39.54 -5.36
CA PRO A 5 -0.44 -39.25 -4.61
C PRO A 5 -0.15 -37.76 -4.66
N VAL A 6 0.11 -37.16 -3.50
CA VAL A 6 0.56 -35.76 -3.37
C VAL A 6 2.08 -35.79 -3.37
N PHE A 7 2.68 -35.17 -4.38
CA PHE A 7 4.13 -35.03 -4.49
C PHE A 7 4.55 -33.65 -3.99
N THR A 8 5.44 -33.59 -2.99
CA THR A 8 6.03 -32.35 -2.50
C THR A 8 7.36 -32.13 -3.22
N TYR A 9 7.33 -31.28 -4.25
CA TYR A 9 8.53 -30.86 -4.97
C TYR A 9 9.20 -29.67 -4.27
N GLN A 10 10.52 -29.55 -4.43
CA GLN A 10 11.25 -28.35 -4.06
C GLN A 10 10.84 -27.21 -5.01
N THR A 11 10.23 -26.16 -4.45
CA THR A 11 9.65 -25.05 -5.22
C THR A 11 10.58 -23.85 -5.34
N ARG A 12 11.68 -23.82 -4.57
CA ARG A 12 12.66 -22.73 -4.60
C ARG A 12 13.72 -23.04 -5.65
N PRO A 13 13.96 -22.14 -6.61
CA PRO A 13 15.08 -22.31 -7.53
C PRO A 13 16.39 -22.23 -6.76
N GLU A 14 17.32 -23.14 -7.06
CA GLU A 14 18.71 -23.02 -6.64
C GLU A 14 19.38 -22.01 -7.56
N LEU A 15 19.66 -20.82 -7.01
CA LEU A 15 20.22 -19.71 -7.76
C LEU A 15 21.69 -19.56 -7.39
N ASN A 16 22.53 -19.38 -8.42
CA ASN A 16 23.88 -18.90 -8.17
C ASN A 16 23.86 -17.39 -7.82
N PRO A 17 24.94 -16.84 -7.25
CA PRO A 17 24.97 -15.44 -6.84
C PRO A 17 24.71 -14.44 -7.98
N GLU A 18 25.15 -14.75 -9.20
CA GLU A 18 24.94 -13.89 -10.37
C GLU A 18 23.47 -13.85 -10.80
N GLN A 19 22.80 -15.00 -10.85
CA GLN A 19 21.37 -15.10 -11.15
C GLN A 19 20.54 -14.37 -10.10
N ALA A 20 20.90 -14.50 -8.81
CA ALA A 20 20.24 -13.77 -7.73
C ALA A 20 20.37 -12.25 -7.94
N ALA A 21 21.58 -11.76 -8.23
CA ALA A 21 21.82 -10.33 -8.47
C ALA A 21 21.02 -9.80 -9.68
N ILE A 22 20.90 -10.57 -10.76
CA ILE A 22 20.09 -10.21 -11.93
C ILE A 22 18.60 -10.10 -11.57
N LEU A 23 18.09 -11.06 -10.79
CA LEU A 23 16.68 -11.05 -10.37
C LEU A 23 16.38 -9.89 -9.41
N ASP A 24 17.31 -9.56 -8.52
CA ASP A 24 17.19 -8.41 -7.62
C ASP A 24 17.18 -7.09 -8.42
N ALA A 25 18.10 -6.92 -9.37
CA ALA A 25 18.13 -5.75 -10.25
C ALA A 25 16.84 -5.61 -11.07
N TYR A 26 16.31 -6.73 -11.58
CA TYR A 26 15.03 -6.74 -12.28
C TYR A 26 13.86 -6.40 -11.36
N ALA A 27 13.83 -6.92 -10.14
CA ALA A 27 12.80 -6.61 -9.15
C ALA A 27 12.78 -5.12 -8.79
N ASP A 28 13.96 -4.49 -8.69
CA ASP A 28 14.09 -3.06 -8.46
C ASP A 28 13.54 -2.23 -9.63
N LEU A 29 13.92 -2.58 -10.86
CA LEU A 29 13.41 -1.93 -12.08
C LEU A 29 11.88 -2.07 -12.17
N TYR A 30 11.37 -3.28 -12.01
CA TYR A 30 9.94 -3.58 -12.05
C TYR A 30 9.19 -2.81 -10.96
N GLY A 31 9.72 -2.77 -9.74
CA GLY A 31 9.13 -2.02 -8.65
C GLY A 31 9.07 -0.51 -8.92
N LYS A 32 10.12 0.07 -9.50
CA LYS A 32 10.13 1.50 -9.89
C LYS A 32 9.11 1.78 -11.00
N ALA A 33 9.04 0.92 -12.01
CA ALA A 33 8.09 1.04 -13.12
C ALA A 33 6.64 0.93 -12.63
N GLU A 34 6.33 -0.07 -11.78
CA GLU A 34 4.98 -0.29 -11.24
C GLU A 34 4.49 0.92 -10.41
N ARG A 35 5.35 1.48 -9.55
CA ARG A 35 5.03 2.68 -8.75
C ARG A 35 4.75 3.89 -9.63
N SER A 36 5.58 4.09 -10.66
CA SER A 36 5.44 5.20 -11.60
C SER A 36 4.16 5.06 -12.40
N LEU A 37 3.82 3.84 -12.83
CA LEU A 37 2.59 3.54 -13.56
C LEU A 37 1.36 3.84 -12.71
N PHE A 38 1.39 3.48 -11.42
CA PHE A 38 0.31 3.80 -10.50
C PHE A 38 0.12 5.30 -10.31
N ALA A 39 1.20 6.06 -10.14
CA ALA A 39 1.12 7.51 -10.02
C ALA A 39 0.50 8.14 -11.27
N ALA A 40 0.90 7.69 -12.47
CA ALA A 40 0.37 8.19 -13.73
C ALA A 40 -1.12 7.82 -13.95
N ILE A 41 -1.52 6.60 -13.56
CA ILE A 41 -2.94 6.20 -13.57
C ILE A 41 -3.77 7.06 -12.61
N GLN A 42 -3.24 7.40 -11.42
CA GLN A 42 -3.94 8.29 -10.47
C GLN A 42 -4.01 9.74 -10.97
N ALA A 43 -3.06 10.17 -11.81
CA ALA A 43 -3.08 11.48 -12.47
C ALA A 43 -4.14 11.58 -13.59
N GLY A 44 -4.67 10.44 -14.06
CA GLY A 44 -5.69 10.38 -15.09
C GLY A 44 -5.15 10.27 -16.52
N ASP A 45 -3.88 9.93 -16.68
CA ASP A 45 -3.25 9.78 -17.99
C ASP A 45 -3.83 8.61 -18.80
N ALA A 46 -3.90 8.77 -20.12
CA ALA A 46 -4.42 7.73 -21.01
C ALA A 46 -3.46 6.54 -21.13
N LEU A 47 -3.98 5.32 -20.96
CA LEU A 47 -3.17 4.09 -20.97
C LEU A 47 -2.31 3.88 -22.23
N ASN A 48 -2.79 4.31 -23.39
CA ASN A 48 -2.06 4.16 -24.65
C ASN A 48 -0.81 5.06 -24.69
N ASP A 49 -0.92 6.27 -24.13
CA ASP A 49 0.18 7.21 -24.04
C ASP A 49 1.19 6.75 -22.97
N LEU A 50 0.70 6.27 -21.83
CA LEU A 50 1.52 5.65 -20.79
C LEU A 50 2.33 4.48 -21.33
N LYS A 51 1.72 3.60 -22.12
CA LYS A 51 2.47 2.50 -22.74
C LYS A 51 3.61 3.05 -23.59
N ARG A 52 3.34 4.00 -24.49
CA ARG A 52 4.37 4.58 -25.38
C ARG A 52 5.51 5.27 -24.63
N GLU A 53 5.21 5.93 -23.51
CA GLU A 53 6.24 6.58 -22.68
C GLU A 53 7.05 5.56 -21.87
N PHE A 54 6.39 4.56 -21.27
CA PHE A 54 7.03 3.64 -20.33
C PHE A 54 7.98 2.63 -20.99
N LEU A 55 7.71 2.20 -22.22
CA LEU A 55 8.58 1.28 -22.94
C LEU A 55 10.04 1.79 -23.03
N PRO A 56 10.31 2.97 -23.63
CA PRO A 56 11.67 3.51 -23.72
C PRO A 56 12.20 4.00 -22.36
N LYS A 57 11.33 4.52 -21.48
CA LYS A 57 11.74 5.10 -20.19
C LYS A 57 12.32 4.08 -19.22
N PHE A 58 11.76 2.87 -19.20
CA PHE A 58 12.19 1.80 -18.29
C PHE A 58 12.89 0.64 -19.04
N ASP A 59 13.12 0.77 -20.34
CA ASP A 59 13.63 -0.30 -21.22
C ASP A 59 12.87 -1.62 -21.04
N ILE A 60 11.55 -1.55 -21.06
CA ILE A 60 10.65 -2.70 -20.87
C ILE A 60 9.92 -3.06 -22.15
N THR A 61 9.61 -4.33 -22.28
CA THR A 61 8.78 -4.83 -23.39
C THR A 61 7.30 -4.54 -23.17
N ALA A 62 6.54 -4.51 -24.27
CA ALA A 62 5.08 -4.38 -24.20
C ALA A 62 4.41 -5.51 -23.37
N ARG A 63 5.00 -6.71 -23.34
CA ARG A 63 4.50 -7.83 -22.53
C ARG A 63 4.69 -7.56 -21.03
N GLN A 64 5.85 -7.05 -20.63
CA GLN A 64 6.12 -6.67 -19.24
C GLN A 64 5.21 -5.52 -18.79
N PHE A 65 5.00 -4.50 -19.64
CA PHE A 65 4.05 -3.42 -19.37
C PHE A 65 2.63 -3.95 -19.14
N ASN A 66 2.14 -4.83 -20.02
CA ASN A 66 0.81 -5.41 -19.88
C ASN A 66 0.68 -6.25 -18.59
N ALA A 67 1.73 -7.00 -18.22
CA ALA A 67 1.75 -7.76 -16.98
C ALA A 67 1.67 -6.84 -15.74
N MET A 68 2.45 -5.76 -15.73
CA MET A 68 2.38 -4.73 -14.67
C MET A 68 0.99 -4.11 -14.58
N ARG A 69 0.42 -3.71 -15.72
CA ARG A 69 -0.91 -3.12 -15.79
C ARG A 69 -1.96 -4.04 -15.18
N ILE A 70 -2.03 -5.30 -15.64
CA ILE A 70 -3.03 -6.27 -15.17
C ILE A 70 -2.86 -6.50 -13.66
N GLY A 71 -1.63 -6.66 -13.18
CA GLY A 71 -1.36 -6.82 -11.75
C GLY A 71 -1.81 -5.60 -10.92
N LEU A 72 -1.59 -4.40 -11.46
CA LEU A 72 -1.94 -3.15 -10.79
C LEU A 72 -3.45 -2.88 -10.78
N GLU A 73 -4.12 -3.10 -11.91
CA GLU A 73 -5.59 -3.05 -12.04
C GLU A 73 -6.24 -4.00 -11.04
N GLY A 74 -5.77 -5.26 -10.97
CA GLY A 74 -6.27 -6.22 -9.99
C GLY A 74 -6.09 -5.77 -8.53
N LYS A 75 -4.97 -5.13 -8.19
CA LYS A 75 -4.75 -4.56 -6.85
C LYS A 75 -5.72 -3.40 -6.56
N ILE A 76 -5.93 -2.53 -7.55
CA ILE A 76 -6.85 -1.38 -7.46
C ILE A 76 -8.28 -1.87 -7.24
N ASP A 77 -8.72 -2.83 -8.04
CA ASP A 77 -10.07 -3.37 -8.00
C ASP A 77 -10.33 -4.11 -6.68
N ALA A 78 -9.38 -4.93 -6.22
CA ALA A 78 -9.46 -5.57 -4.92
C ALA A 78 -9.61 -4.56 -3.76
N ILE A 79 -8.97 -3.39 -3.84
CA ILE A 79 -9.14 -2.33 -2.84
C ILE A 79 -10.51 -1.69 -2.93
N LYS A 80 -11.02 -1.44 -4.13
CA LYS A 80 -12.35 -0.85 -4.35
C LYS A 80 -13.45 -1.79 -3.84
N GLU A 81 -13.38 -3.07 -4.18
CA GLU A 81 -14.34 -4.08 -3.75
C GLU A 81 -14.35 -4.26 -2.23
N ARG A 82 -13.18 -4.23 -1.59
CA ARG A 82 -13.06 -4.41 -0.14
C ARG A 82 -13.45 -3.17 0.67
N ARG A 83 -13.48 -1.98 0.05
CA ARG A 83 -13.74 -0.70 0.70
C ARG A 83 -15.05 -0.63 1.49
N PRO A 84 -16.23 -1.01 0.94
CA PRO A 84 -17.49 -0.95 1.69
C PRO A 84 -17.47 -1.84 2.94
N GLU A 85 -16.89 -3.03 2.85
CA GLU A 85 -16.76 -3.94 4.00
C GLU A 85 -15.88 -3.33 5.10
N LEU A 86 -14.76 -2.71 4.73
CA LEU A 86 -13.86 -2.03 5.67
C LEU A 86 -14.54 -0.86 6.38
N ILE A 87 -15.38 -0.09 5.68
CA ILE A 87 -16.16 0.99 6.27
C ILE A 87 -17.15 0.44 7.30
N ALA A 88 -17.91 -0.60 6.94
CA ALA A 88 -18.84 -1.25 7.86
C ALA A 88 -18.12 -1.84 9.09
N GLU A 89 -16.93 -2.42 8.91
CA GLU A 89 -16.13 -2.93 10.02
C GLU A 89 -15.62 -1.79 10.93
N ALA A 90 -15.15 -0.68 10.33
CA ALA A 90 -14.69 0.49 11.06
C ALA A 90 -15.81 1.10 11.92
N GLU A 91 -17.02 1.21 11.38
CA GLU A 91 -18.20 1.66 12.12
C GLU A 91 -18.52 0.75 13.31
N LYS A 92 -18.51 -0.58 13.11
CA LYS A 92 -18.71 -1.54 14.20
C LYS A 92 -17.65 -1.39 15.30
N ARG A 93 -16.39 -1.15 14.93
CA ARG A 93 -15.28 -0.93 15.89
C ARG A 93 -15.45 0.37 16.67
N ILE A 94 -15.90 1.44 16.03
CA ILE A 94 -16.19 2.73 16.68
C ILE A 94 -17.34 2.57 17.68
N ARG A 95 -18.46 1.97 17.28
CA ARG A 95 -19.60 1.71 18.19
C ARG A 95 -19.19 0.91 19.43
N LYS A 96 -18.30 -0.07 19.27
CA LYS A 96 -17.74 -0.82 20.41
C LYS A 96 -16.85 0.07 21.30
N ALA A 97 -16.01 0.91 20.70
CA ALA A 97 -15.13 1.82 21.43
C ALA A 97 -15.92 2.88 22.22
N GLU A 98 -16.98 3.44 21.65
CA GLU A 98 -17.90 4.38 22.30
C GLU A 98 -18.52 3.77 23.55
N LYS A 99 -19.08 2.56 23.45
CA LYS A 99 -19.64 1.83 24.61
C LYS A 99 -18.62 1.63 25.72
N VAL A 100 -17.35 1.39 25.39
CA VAL A 100 -16.27 1.23 26.38
C VAL A 100 -15.93 2.56 27.04
N VAL A 101 -15.91 3.66 26.28
CA VAL A 101 -15.66 5.00 26.83
C VAL A 101 -16.76 5.40 27.80
N VAL A 102 -18.04 5.26 27.44
CA VAL A 102 -19.18 5.57 28.32
C VAL A 102 -19.12 4.75 29.62
N LYS A 103 -18.79 3.45 29.54
CA LYS A 103 -18.61 2.61 30.74
C LYS A 103 -17.44 3.03 31.63
N LEU A 104 -16.39 3.61 31.05
CA LEU A 104 -15.22 4.07 31.80
C LEU A 104 -15.47 5.46 32.40
N GLU A 105 -16.26 6.30 31.74
CA GLU A 105 -16.69 7.60 32.26
C GLU A 105 -17.48 7.44 33.56
N THR A 106 -18.36 6.43 33.64
CA THR A 106 -19.15 6.15 34.85
C THR A 106 -18.35 5.46 35.95
N LYS A 107 -17.40 4.57 35.61
CA LYS A 107 -16.66 3.77 36.61
C LYS A 107 -15.40 4.43 37.15
N ALA A 108 -14.72 5.24 36.36
CA ALA A 108 -13.41 5.81 36.74
C ALA A 108 -13.18 7.15 36.01
N PRO A 109 -13.95 8.20 36.38
CA PRO A 109 -13.73 9.53 35.82
C PRO A 109 -12.29 10.00 36.09
N GLY A 110 -11.62 10.55 35.08
CA GLY A 110 -10.26 11.08 35.20
C GLY A 110 -9.11 10.06 35.10
N SER A 111 -9.37 8.77 34.89
CA SER A 111 -8.29 7.77 34.74
C SER A 111 -7.48 7.96 33.44
N ASN A 112 -6.16 7.76 33.51
CA ASN A 112 -5.29 7.65 32.32
C ASN A 112 -5.81 6.63 31.30
N LYS A 113 -6.46 5.55 31.77
CA LYS A 113 -7.08 4.54 30.91
C LYS A 113 -8.22 5.11 30.07
N LEU A 114 -9.04 5.99 30.66
CA LEU A 114 -10.12 6.67 29.95
C LEU A 114 -9.55 7.62 28.90
N HIS A 115 -8.54 8.41 29.25
CA HIS A 115 -7.86 9.30 28.29
C HIS A 115 -7.34 8.53 27.07
N GLN A 116 -6.62 7.43 27.28
CA GLN A 116 -6.09 6.61 26.18
C GLN A 116 -7.20 6.01 25.29
N LYS A 117 -8.34 5.62 25.89
CA LYS A 117 -9.48 5.10 25.11
C LYS A 117 -10.20 6.19 24.32
N LYS A 118 -10.35 7.40 24.87
CA LYS A 118 -10.85 8.57 24.13
C LYS A 118 -9.96 8.92 22.95
N ARG A 119 -8.64 8.97 23.16
CA ARG A 119 -7.66 9.20 22.09
C ARG A 119 -7.75 8.15 20.98
N ARG A 120 -7.87 6.86 21.35
CA ARG A 120 -8.04 5.77 20.38
C ARG A 120 -9.35 5.90 19.60
N LEU A 121 -10.45 6.27 20.26
CA LEU A 121 -11.74 6.50 19.63
C LEU A 121 -11.65 7.63 18.59
N ALA A 122 -11.07 8.78 18.96
CA ALA A 122 -10.86 9.89 18.02
C ALA A 122 -10.02 9.47 16.81
N THR A 123 -8.98 8.67 17.03
CA THR A 123 -8.15 8.13 15.93
C THR A 123 -8.97 7.24 14.99
N LEU A 124 -9.87 6.40 15.54
CA LEU A 124 -10.73 5.54 14.73
C LEU A 124 -11.76 6.35 13.93
N GLN A 125 -12.37 7.38 14.54
CA GLN A 125 -13.29 8.28 13.85
C GLN A 125 -12.60 9.03 12.72
N ASN A 126 -11.42 9.60 12.97
CA ASN A 126 -10.64 10.29 11.93
C ASN A 126 -10.29 9.36 10.76
N ARG A 127 -9.93 8.09 11.05
CA ARG A 127 -9.69 7.09 10.00
C ARG A 127 -10.95 6.77 9.20
N LEU A 128 -12.11 6.67 9.84
CA LEU A 128 -13.37 6.46 9.13
C LEU A 128 -13.71 7.64 8.22
N VAL A 129 -13.53 8.87 8.70
CA VAL A 129 -13.74 10.09 7.89
C VAL A 129 -12.83 10.06 6.65
N ALA A 130 -11.55 9.74 6.82
CA ALA A 130 -10.62 9.60 5.71
C ALA A 130 -11.06 8.50 4.72
N LEU A 131 -11.46 7.31 5.21
CA LEU A 131 -11.93 6.22 4.35
C LEU A 131 -13.18 6.59 3.54
N LYS A 132 -14.13 7.30 4.16
CA LYS A 132 -15.33 7.79 3.45
C LYS A 132 -15.01 8.89 2.44
N ALA A 133 -14.01 9.74 2.74
CA ALA A 133 -13.53 10.74 1.79
C ALA A 133 -12.87 10.06 0.58
N ASP A 134 -12.02 9.06 0.81
CA ASP A 134 -11.37 8.29 -0.26
C ASP A 134 -12.41 7.54 -1.11
N GLU A 135 -13.47 7.00 -0.50
CA GLU A 135 -14.60 6.38 -1.22
C GLU A 135 -15.30 7.38 -2.15
N LYS A 136 -15.67 8.57 -1.64
CA LYS A 136 -16.33 9.61 -2.43
C LYS A 136 -15.46 10.13 -3.58
N ALA A 137 -14.16 10.28 -3.33
CA ALA A 137 -13.20 10.74 -4.34
C ALA A 137 -12.78 9.64 -5.32
N GLY A 138 -13.15 8.38 -5.09
CA GLY A 138 -12.68 7.23 -5.87
C GLY A 138 -11.17 6.97 -5.74
N THR A 139 -10.47 7.71 -4.88
CA THR A 139 -9.02 7.63 -4.69
C THR A 139 -8.64 6.28 -4.10
N VAL A 140 -7.60 5.65 -4.63
CA VAL A 140 -7.07 4.38 -4.10
C VAL A 140 -5.71 4.66 -3.47
N ARG A 141 -5.54 4.29 -2.20
CA ARG A 141 -4.25 4.35 -1.52
C ARG A 141 -3.62 2.96 -1.57
N LEU A 142 -2.58 2.81 -2.38
CA LEU A 142 -1.81 1.58 -2.49
C LEU A 142 -0.40 1.83 -1.91
N CYS A 143 -0.02 1.03 -0.92
CA CYS A 143 1.34 1.03 -0.40
C CYS A 143 2.16 -0.01 -1.17
N PHE A 144 3.29 0.40 -1.72
CA PHE A 144 4.23 -0.50 -2.38
C PHE A 144 5.27 -0.99 -1.37
N GLY A 145 5.60 -2.28 -1.48
CA GLY A 145 6.55 -2.94 -0.57
C GLY A 145 5.95 -3.41 0.74
N GLY A 146 6.72 -4.20 1.47
CA GLY A 146 6.34 -4.72 2.78
C GLY A 146 6.53 -3.69 3.90
N LYS A 147 6.03 -4.02 5.10
CA LYS A 147 6.15 -3.19 6.31
C LYS A 147 7.58 -2.71 6.58
N LYS A 148 8.59 -3.54 6.32
CA LYS A 148 10.01 -3.21 6.51
C LYS A 148 10.45 -2.05 5.59
N LEU A 149 10.14 -2.13 4.30
CA LEU A 149 10.48 -1.10 3.32
C LEU A 149 9.72 0.21 3.60
N PHE A 150 8.46 0.12 4.01
CA PHE A 150 7.67 1.30 4.39
C PHE A 150 8.18 2.00 5.67
N HIS A 151 8.90 1.31 6.56
CA HIS A 151 9.52 1.94 7.71
C HIS A 151 10.90 2.52 7.39
N ALA A 152 11.65 1.89 6.48
CA ALA A 152 12.97 2.34 6.05
C ALA A 152 12.95 3.74 5.41
N GLN A 153 11.88 4.12 4.71
CA GLN A 153 11.74 5.49 4.16
C GLN A 153 11.64 6.60 5.22
N PHE A 154 11.38 6.27 6.49
CA PHE A 154 11.37 7.25 7.60
C PHE A 154 12.69 7.29 8.37
N ASP A 155 13.67 6.48 7.96
CA ASP A 155 15.01 6.47 8.52
C ASP A 155 15.85 7.57 7.87
N LEU A 156 15.90 8.73 8.53
CA LEU A 156 16.48 9.96 7.99
C LEU A 156 17.99 9.84 7.78
N GLU A 157 18.69 9.10 8.65
CA GLU A 157 20.15 8.91 8.58
C GLU A 157 20.53 8.01 7.40
N ALA A 158 19.77 6.94 7.17
CA ALA A 158 19.99 6.03 6.05
C ALA A 158 19.61 6.64 4.68
N ASN A 159 18.65 7.57 4.66
CA ASN A 159 18.17 8.21 3.43
C ASN A 159 18.88 9.53 3.09
N GLY A 160 19.80 10.01 3.93
CA GLY A 160 20.64 11.18 3.65
C GLY A 160 19.98 12.54 3.88
N ASP A 161 18.82 12.60 4.55
CA ASP A 161 18.05 13.83 4.76
C ASP A 161 18.18 14.33 6.21
N SER A 162 18.89 15.46 6.40
CA SER A 162 19.24 16.00 7.73
C SER A 162 18.15 16.86 8.40
N SER A 163 16.94 16.96 7.84
CA SER A 163 15.89 17.79 8.45
C SER A 163 14.47 17.31 8.15
N LYS A 164 13.64 17.24 9.21
CA LYS A 164 12.20 16.97 9.10
C LYS A 164 11.47 18.23 8.64
N LEU A 165 11.09 18.33 7.36
CA LEU A 165 9.95 19.13 6.95
C LEU A 165 9.45 18.75 5.56
N THR A 166 8.12 18.79 5.43
CA THR A 166 7.27 18.65 4.24
C THR A 166 7.20 17.30 3.55
N LEU A 167 6.24 16.47 3.99
CA LEU A 167 5.50 15.56 3.11
C LEU A 167 4.67 16.40 2.12
N SER A 168 5.32 17.01 1.13
CA SER A 168 4.68 17.34 -0.13
C SER A 168 4.94 16.17 -1.07
N PHE A 169 3.87 15.48 -1.45
CA PHE A 169 3.90 14.51 -2.54
C PHE A 169 4.15 15.28 -3.84
N SER A 170 5.42 15.54 -4.16
CA SER A 170 5.88 16.08 -5.45
C SER A 170 6.42 14.92 -6.29
N PRO A 171 5.85 14.63 -7.47
CA PRO A 171 6.29 13.56 -8.35
C PRO A 171 7.44 14.10 -9.23
N THR A 172 8.59 14.39 -8.63
CA THR A 172 9.80 14.73 -9.39
C THR A 172 10.97 13.98 -8.79
N PHE A 173 11.08 12.70 -9.15
CA PHE A 173 12.35 12.01 -9.07
C PHE A 173 13.07 12.21 -10.40
N GLY A 174 14.13 13.04 -10.35
CA GLY A 174 15.06 13.31 -11.44
C GLY A 174 15.90 12.08 -11.81
N PRO A 175 16.65 12.17 -12.93
CA PRO A 175 17.21 11.03 -13.62
C PRO A 175 18.56 10.61 -13.03
N LEU A 176 18.75 9.31 -12.84
CA LEU A 176 20.03 8.61 -12.95
C LEU A 176 19.78 7.25 -13.58
#